data_AF-A0A920RNK4-F1
#
_entry.id   AF-A0A920RNK4-F1
#
_cell.length_a   1.000
_cell.length_b   1.000
_cell.length_c   1.000
_cell.angle_alpha   90.00
_cell.angle_beta   90.00
_cell.angle_gamma   90.00
#
_symmetry.space_group_name_H-M   'P 1'
#
loop_
_entity.id
_entity.type
_entity.pdbx_description
1 polymer ?
#
loop_
_entity_poly.entity_id
_entity_poly.type
_entity_poly.pdbx_seq_one_letter_code
_entity_poly.pdbx_strand_id
1 'polypeptide(L)'
;MLRDPNSKDFGVPELTLRTGVSAQRLSVRRRLFDDLNRRAGLGDNDRATTAMNSFQARALDLLTSEETQRAFRLFEEPAATRDAYGRNIYGQSTLLARRLIEAGTRLVTIAWAPDANATWDTHTNNFGRLKGSLLPQFDAAASSLIEDLGRRGMLERTIVGIFGDFGRTPKVNAKAGRDHWNFCYSLMMVGGGFRSGLIYGRSDPIGGFPAADPLVPGDIISTLFGCLGIAHNGEIHDRLDRPYRIVPAGDPQPQLLM
;
A
#
# COMPACT_ATOMS: atom_id res chain seq x y z
N MET A 1 -0.81 14.45 13.80
CA MET A 1 0.52 14.59 13.17
C MET A 1 0.98 13.20 12.76
N LEU A 2 1.44 13.03 11.52
CA LEU A 2 2.12 11.79 11.11
C LEU A 2 3.42 11.66 11.91
N ARG A 3 3.68 10.47 12.46
CA ARG A 3 4.92 10.18 13.18
C ARG A 3 5.97 9.76 12.15
N ASP A 4 7.11 10.45 12.11
CA ASP A 4 8.21 10.16 11.18
C ASP A 4 8.97 8.89 11.60
N PRO A 5 8.98 7.81 10.77
CA PRO A 5 9.74 6.59 11.06
C PRO A 5 11.26 6.77 11.08
N ASN A 6 11.76 7.91 10.60
CA ASN A 6 13.17 8.26 10.70
C ASN A 6 13.55 8.84 12.08
N SER A 7 12.58 9.26 12.90
CA SER A 7 12.87 9.86 14.20
C SER A 7 13.49 8.85 15.17
N LYS A 8 14.38 9.33 16.06
CA LYS A 8 15.03 8.49 17.08
C LYS A 8 14.05 7.95 18.12
N ASP A 9 12.98 8.69 18.37
CA ASP A 9 11.88 8.36 19.28
C ASP A 9 10.68 7.75 18.53
N PHE A 10 10.87 7.31 17.27
CA PHE A 10 9.80 6.69 16.52
C PHE A 10 9.26 5.46 17.26
N GLY A 11 7.97 5.51 17.51
CA GLY A 11 7.17 4.42 18.03
C GLY A 11 5.71 4.73 17.76
N VAL A 12 4.89 3.69 17.74
CA VAL A 12 3.44 3.82 17.57
C VAL A 12 2.77 3.29 18.84
N PRO A 13 2.64 4.11 19.91
CA PRO A 13 2.01 3.76 21.18
C PRO A 13 0.62 3.16 21.06
N GLU A 14 -0.08 3.47 19.98
CA GLU A 14 -1.40 2.95 19.65
C GLU A 14 -1.34 1.49 19.19
N LEU A 15 -0.20 1.09 18.63
CA LEU A 15 0.10 -0.28 18.20
C LEU A 15 1.11 -0.95 19.12
N THR A 16 1.60 -0.31 20.18
CA THR A 16 2.35 -0.96 21.25
C THR A 16 1.47 -1.12 22.47
N LEU A 17 1.73 -2.18 23.24
CA LEU A 17 0.97 -2.43 24.45
C LEU A 17 1.22 -1.30 25.47
N ARG A 18 0.15 -0.59 25.87
CA ARG A 18 0.25 0.45 26.91
C ARG A 18 0.85 -0.13 28.18
N THR A 19 1.67 0.65 28.87
CA THR A 19 2.24 0.32 30.18
C THR A 19 1.14 -0.16 31.14
N GLY A 20 1.28 -1.37 31.67
CA GLY A 20 0.29 -2.02 32.54
C GLY A 20 -0.75 -2.91 31.82
N VAL A 21 -0.71 -3.02 30.49
CA VAL A 21 -1.52 -3.98 29.72
C VAL A 21 -0.58 -4.99 29.04
N SER A 22 -0.33 -6.11 29.72
CA SER A 22 0.43 -7.21 29.10
C SER A 22 -0.37 -7.88 27.97
N ALA A 23 0.33 -8.57 27.07
CA ALA A 23 -0.31 -9.41 26.05
C ALA A 23 -1.30 -10.40 26.69
N GLN A 24 -0.92 -10.94 27.86
CA GLN A 24 -1.78 -11.79 28.68
C GLN A 24 -3.07 -11.07 29.11
N ARG A 25 -3.00 -9.83 29.58
CA ARG A 25 -4.18 -9.03 29.97
C ARG A 25 -5.11 -8.73 28.78
N LEU A 26 -4.54 -8.47 27.60
CA LEU A 26 -5.31 -8.31 26.36
C LEU A 26 -5.99 -9.62 25.94
N SER A 27 -5.28 -10.75 26.03
CA SER A 27 -5.85 -12.07 25.76
C SER A 27 -7.03 -12.39 26.69
N VAL A 28 -6.96 -11.97 27.95
CA VAL A 28 -8.03 -12.15 28.95
C VAL A 28 -9.22 -11.26 28.62
N ARG A 29 -8.99 -9.98 28.28
CA ARG A 29 -10.05 -9.05 27.84
C ARG A 29 -10.79 -9.56 26.61
N ARG A 30 -10.06 -10.08 25.62
CA ARG A 30 -10.68 -10.67 24.42
C ARG A 30 -11.52 -11.88 24.77
N ARG A 31 -10.99 -12.82 25.57
CA ARG A 31 -11.77 -13.96 26.06
C ARG A 31 -13.05 -13.55 26.80
N LEU A 32 -12.98 -12.49 27.62
CA LEU A 32 -14.15 -11.97 28.32
C LEU A 32 -15.17 -11.33 27.37
N PHE A 33 -14.69 -10.59 26.37
CA PHE A 33 -15.55 -10.01 25.32
C PHE A 33 -16.24 -11.09 24.50
N ASP A 34 -15.52 -12.15 24.12
CA ASP A 34 -16.07 -13.30 23.38
C ASP A 34 -17.10 -14.08 24.23
N ASP A 35 -16.88 -14.20 25.54
CA ASP A 35 -17.84 -14.80 26.49
C ASP A 35 -19.11 -13.93 26.64
N LEU A 36 -18.96 -12.61 26.78
CA LEU A 36 -20.09 -11.67 26.84
C LEU A 36 -20.91 -11.68 25.55
N ASN A 37 -20.27 -11.66 24.38
CA ASN A 37 -20.96 -11.72 23.09
C ASN A 37 -21.73 -13.02 22.91
N ARG A 38 -21.16 -14.17 23.33
CA ARG A 38 -21.88 -15.45 23.36
C ARG A 38 -23.10 -15.40 24.28
N ARG A 39 -22.93 -14.90 25.50
CA ARG A 39 -24.02 -14.84 26.49
C ARG A 39 -25.13 -13.85 26.10
N ALA A 40 -24.79 -12.79 25.39
CA ALA A 40 -25.75 -11.81 24.88
C ALA A 40 -26.55 -12.30 23.67
N GLY A 41 -26.28 -13.50 23.14
CA GLY A 41 -26.94 -14.03 21.93
C GLY A 41 -26.57 -13.25 20.66
N LEU A 42 -25.55 -12.40 20.72
CA LEU A 42 -25.05 -11.59 19.59
C LEU A 42 -24.08 -12.38 18.70
N GLY A 43 -23.75 -13.63 19.08
CA GLY A 43 -22.70 -14.43 18.45
C GLY A 43 -23.06 -15.13 17.14
N ASP A 44 -24.33 -15.54 16.95
CA ASP A 44 -24.60 -16.67 16.02
C ASP A 44 -25.68 -16.45 14.94
N ASN A 45 -26.38 -15.32 14.89
CA ASN A 45 -27.48 -15.16 13.93
C ASN A 45 -27.20 -14.26 12.71
N ASP A 46 -26.00 -13.67 12.59
CA ASP A 46 -25.68 -12.80 11.45
C ASP A 46 -24.26 -13.07 10.91
N ARG A 47 -24.19 -13.50 9.64
CA ARG A 47 -22.93 -13.76 8.92
C ARG A 47 -22.00 -12.54 8.93
N ALA A 48 -22.57 -11.33 8.91
CA ALA A 48 -21.80 -10.09 8.99
C ALA A 48 -21.08 -9.93 10.34
N THR A 49 -21.74 -10.34 11.43
CA THR A 49 -21.18 -10.28 12.79
C THR A 49 -20.07 -11.31 12.99
N THR A 50 -20.23 -12.55 12.50
CA THR A 50 -19.18 -13.56 12.54
C THR A 50 -17.94 -13.14 11.72
N ALA A 51 -18.15 -12.58 10.52
CA ALA A 51 -17.06 -12.06 9.70
C ALA A 51 -16.33 -10.90 10.40
N MET A 52 -17.07 -9.93 10.96
CA MET A 52 -16.51 -8.82 11.73
C MET A 52 -15.67 -9.29 12.91
N ASN A 53 -16.17 -10.27 13.68
CA ASN A 53 -15.43 -10.88 14.80
C ASN A 53 -14.13 -11.53 14.32
N SER A 54 -14.15 -12.22 13.18
CA SER A 54 -12.95 -12.84 12.60
C SER A 54 -11.90 -11.82 12.13
N PHE A 55 -12.34 -10.67 11.59
CA PHE A 55 -11.45 -9.58 11.19
C PHE A 55 -10.86 -8.87 12.41
N GLN A 56 -11.69 -8.57 13.42
CA GLN A 56 -11.23 -8.00 14.69
C GLN A 56 -10.24 -8.91 15.41
N ALA A 57 -10.51 -10.22 15.38
CA ALA A 57 -9.64 -11.25 15.90
C ALA A 57 -8.25 -11.21 15.25
N ARG A 58 -8.21 -11.27 13.91
CA ARG A 58 -6.95 -11.22 13.14
C ARG A 58 -6.23 -9.90 13.30
N ALA A 59 -6.95 -8.78 13.34
CA ALA A 59 -6.36 -7.47 13.58
C ALA A 59 -5.69 -7.42 14.96
N LEU A 60 -6.36 -7.92 16.01
CA LEU A 60 -5.78 -7.92 17.35
C LEU A 60 -4.60 -8.90 17.46
N ASP A 61 -4.66 -10.06 16.81
CA ASP A 61 -3.53 -11.01 16.78
C ASP A 61 -2.32 -10.38 16.06
N LEU A 62 -2.53 -9.73 14.91
CA LEU A 62 -1.47 -9.02 14.20
C LEU A 62 -0.88 -7.90 15.06
N LEU A 63 -1.72 -7.05 15.66
CA LEU A 63 -1.25 -5.95 16.52
C LEU A 63 -0.55 -6.42 17.78
N THR A 64 -0.88 -7.60 18.31
CA THR A 64 -0.26 -8.13 19.53
C THR A 64 0.89 -9.11 19.26
N SER A 65 1.10 -9.53 18.01
CA SER A 65 2.20 -10.41 17.62
C SER A 65 3.55 -9.75 17.87
N GLU A 66 4.51 -10.51 18.40
CA GLU A 66 5.86 -10.01 18.67
C GLU A 66 6.56 -9.57 17.37
N GLU A 67 6.27 -10.26 16.27
CA GLU A 67 6.80 -10.00 14.94
C GLU A 67 6.36 -8.62 14.44
N THR A 68 5.08 -8.29 14.55
CA THR A 68 4.56 -6.97 14.14
C THR A 68 5.09 -5.86 15.05
N GLN A 69 5.16 -6.10 16.37
CA GLN A 69 5.79 -5.16 17.30
C GLN A 69 7.26 -4.90 16.95
N ARG A 70 7.99 -5.94 16.54
CA ARG A 70 9.37 -5.84 16.09
C ARG A 70 9.47 -5.10 14.76
N ALA A 71 8.49 -5.21 13.87
CA ALA A 71 8.50 -4.48 12.60
C ALA A 71 8.64 -2.95 12.80
N PHE A 72 7.99 -2.38 13.82
CA PHE A 72 8.10 -0.95 14.15
C PHE A 72 9.46 -0.52 14.75
N ARG A 73 10.29 -1.47 15.18
CA ARG A 73 11.63 -1.21 15.74
C ARG A 73 12.67 -1.08 14.64
N LEU A 74 12.54 -0.02 13.83
CA LEU A 74 13.47 0.26 12.73
C LEU A 74 14.92 0.42 13.19
N PHE A 75 15.18 0.75 14.45
CA PHE A 75 16.54 0.86 14.99
C PHE A 75 17.27 -0.49 15.05
N GLU A 76 16.56 -1.61 14.92
CA GLU A 76 17.14 -2.95 14.83
C GLU A 76 17.68 -3.26 13.41
N GLU A 77 17.34 -2.45 12.40
CA GLU A 77 17.90 -2.59 11.05
C GLU A 77 19.34 -2.07 10.99
N PRO A 78 20.23 -2.71 10.20
CA PRO A 78 21.57 -2.18 9.96
C PRO A 78 21.53 -0.75 9.42
N ALA A 79 22.48 0.08 9.84
CA ALA A 79 22.56 1.47 9.41
C ALA A 79 22.60 1.59 7.88
N ALA A 80 23.39 0.74 7.21
CA ALA A 80 23.50 0.70 5.76
C ALA A 80 22.15 0.43 5.06
N THR A 81 21.32 -0.47 5.62
CA THR A 81 19.96 -0.73 5.07
C THR A 81 19.08 0.50 5.19
N ARG A 82 19.10 1.14 6.36
CA ARG A 82 18.32 2.38 6.57
C ARG A 82 18.80 3.53 5.69
N ASP A 83 20.10 3.61 5.44
CA ASP A 83 20.72 4.62 4.57
C ASP A 83 20.36 4.39 3.10
N ALA A 84 20.34 3.13 2.63
CA ALA A 84 19.96 2.76 1.27
C ALA A 84 18.51 3.18 0.94
N TYR A 85 17.56 2.91 1.83
CA TYR A 85 16.17 3.37 1.68
C TYR A 85 16.03 4.90 1.78
N GLY A 86 17.01 5.58 2.38
CA GLY A 86 17.01 7.02 2.62
C GLY A 86 16.49 7.42 3.99
N ARG A 87 17.24 8.30 4.69
CA ARG A 87 16.94 8.84 6.02
C ARG A 87 15.91 9.98 5.97
N ASN A 88 14.73 9.67 5.46
CA ASN A 88 13.58 10.55 5.39
C ASN A 88 12.29 9.76 5.64
N ILE A 89 11.18 10.46 5.83
CA ILE A 89 9.88 9.84 6.14
C ILE A 89 9.45 8.79 5.11
N TYR A 90 9.71 8.99 3.83
CA TYR A 90 9.30 8.06 2.77
C TYR A 90 10.15 6.80 2.74
N GLY A 91 11.47 6.96 2.78
CA GLY A 91 12.42 5.85 2.81
C GLY A 91 12.18 4.94 4.01
N GLN A 92 12.04 5.54 5.20
CA GLN A 92 11.82 4.78 6.42
C GLN A 92 10.39 4.21 6.53
N SER A 93 9.38 4.86 5.94
CA SER A 93 8.04 4.26 5.79
C SER A 93 8.05 3.06 4.86
N THR A 94 8.84 3.10 3.80
CA THR A 94 8.99 1.99 2.83
C THR A 94 9.74 0.81 3.47
N LEU A 95 10.78 1.09 4.26
CA LEU A 95 11.47 0.07 5.05
C LEU A 95 10.54 -0.56 6.10
N LEU A 96 9.72 0.26 6.78
CA LEU A 96 8.71 -0.23 7.71
C LEU A 96 7.69 -1.13 6.99
N ALA A 97 7.25 -0.75 5.78
CA ALA A 97 6.35 -1.57 4.98
C ALA A 97 6.97 -2.94 4.67
N ARG A 98 8.25 -3.00 4.28
CA ARG A 98 8.96 -4.28 4.09
C ARG A 98 8.92 -5.14 5.35
N ARG A 99 9.24 -4.56 6.52
CA ARG A 99 9.22 -5.27 7.81
C ARG A 99 7.81 -5.74 8.20
N LEU A 100 6.78 -4.95 7.91
CA LEU A 100 5.38 -5.33 8.17
C LEU A 100 4.94 -6.51 7.29
N ILE A 101 5.31 -6.51 6.00
CA ILE A 101 5.06 -7.64 5.10
C ILE A 101 5.81 -8.89 5.57
N GLU A 102 7.07 -8.74 5.99
CA GLU A 102 7.89 -9.83 6.56
C GLU A 102 7.27 -10.40 7.84
N ALA A 103 6.65 -9.55 8.68
CA ALA A 103 5.89 -9.93 9.87
C ALA A 103 4.49 -10.51 9.59
N GLY A 104 4.09 -10.64 8.32
CA GLY A 104 2.83 -11.28 7.91
C GLY A 104 1.67 -10.32 7.62
N THR A 105 1.91 -9.01 7.60
CA THR A 105 0.92 -8.05 7.09
C THR A 105 0.65 -8.33 5.61
N ARG A 106 -0.62 -8.36 5.20
CA ARG A 106 -1.02 -8.76 3.83
C ARG A 106 -1.18 -7.59 2.86
N LEU A 107 -1.32 -6.37 3.39
CA LEU A 107 -1.46 -5.14 2.61
C LEU A 107 -0.86 -3.99 3.40
N VAL A 108 0.02 -3.22 2.76
CA VAL A 108 0.54 -1.96 3.29
C VAL A 108 0.41 -0.91 2.19
N THR A 109 -0.18 0.23 2.54
CA THR A 109 -0.32 1.38 1.64
C THR A 109 0.51 2.54 2.18
N ILE A 110 1.38 3.09 1.35
CA ILE A 110 2.20 4.25 1.68
C ILE A 110 1.67 5.44 0.89
N ALA A 111 1.21 6.48 1.58
CA ALA A 111 0.84 7.73 0.95
C ALA A 111 2.07 8.63 0.82
N TRP A 112 2.43 9.01 -0.41
CA TRP A 112 3.53 9.95 -0.69
C TRP A 112 3.09 11.41 -0.54
N ALA A 113 2.49 11.73 0.61
CA ALA A 113 1.93 13.05 0.92
C ALA A 113 1.80 13.23 2.45
N PRO A 114 2.91 13.31 3.21
CA PRO A 114 2.88 13.47 4.65
C PRO A 114 2.33 14.84 5.08
N ASP A 115 2.34 15.81 4.18
CA ASP A 115 1.61 17.07 4.28
C ASP A 115 1.17 17.55 2.88
N ALA A 116 0.33 18.58 2.85
CA ALA A 116 -0.23 19.12 1.61
C ALA A 116 0.80 19.72 0.64
N ASN A 117 2.03 20.01 1.09
CA ASN A 117 3.06 20.69 0.30
C ASN A 117 4.14 19.73 -0.24
N ALA A 118 4.25 18.53 0.34
CA ALA A 118 5.18 17.48 -0.05
C ALA A 118 4.53 16.43 -0.96
N THR A 119 3.77 16.89 -1.95
CA THR A 119 2.99 16.04 -2.86
C THR A 119 3.59 15.99 -4.26
N TRP A 120 3.15 15.03 -5.06
CA TRP A 120 3.37 14.98 -6.50
C TRP A 120 2.48 15.98 -7.29
N ASP A 121 1.86 16.94 -6.58
CA ASP A 121 0.99 17.98 -7.12
C ASP A 121 1.75 19.23 -7.54
N THR A 122 2.65 19.05 -8.51
CA THR A 122 3.64 20.05 -8.93
C THR A 122 3.09 21.09 -9.93
N HIS A 123 2.09 21.86 -9.50
CA HIS A 123 1.55 23.00 -10.28
C HIS A 123 2.51 24.19 -10.44
N THR A 124 3.64 24.17 -9.73
CA THR A 124 4.71 25.18 -9.81
C THR A 124 6.08 24.52 -9.63
N ASN A 125 7.12 25.09 -10.25
CA ASN A 125 8.51 24.63 -10.14
C ASN A 125 8.67 23.09 -10.19
N ASN A 126 8.00 22.45 -11.15
CA ASN A 126 7.93 21.00 -11.26
C ASN A 126 9.33 20.38 -11.37
N PHE A 127 10.18 20.95 -12.23
CA PHE A 127 11.52 20.41 -12.46
C PHE A 127 12.42 20.50 -11.23
N GLY A 128 12.38 21.63 -10.51
CA GLY A 128 13.15 21.81 -9.28
C GLY A 128 12.67 20.87 -8.17
N ARG A 129 11.35 20.73 -7.98
CA ARG A 129 10.77 19.80 -6.99
C ARG A 129 11.07 18.35 -7.33
N LEU A 130 10.86 17.93 -8.58
CA LEU A 130 11.13 16.55 -9.01
C LEU A 130 12.60 16.20 -8.81
N LYS A 131 13.53 17.02 -9.31
CA LYS A 131 14.96 16.73 -9.23
C LYS A 131 15.51 16.87 -7.81
N GLY A 132 15.04 17.87 -7.05
CA GLY A 132 15.61 18.23 -5.76
C GLY A 132 15.06 17.44 -4.58
N SER A 133 13.79 17.02 -4.62
CA SER A 133 13.15 16.37 -3.47
C SER A 133 12.40 15.08 -3.80
N LEU A 134 11.57 15.05 -4.85
CA LEU A 134 10.65 13.93 -5.07
C LEU A 134 11.36 12.70 -5.65
N LEU A 135 12.03 12.84 -6.79
CA LEU A 135 12.66 11.70 -7.48
C LEU A 135 13.80 11.06 -6.68
N PRO A 136 14.72 11.79 -6.02
CA PRO A 136 15.79 11.15 -5.25
C PRO A 136 15.27 10.29 -4.09
N GLN A 137 14.22 10.76 -3.39
CA GLN A 137 13.62 10.01 -2.28
C GLN A 137 12.84 8.80 -2.79
N PHE A 138 12.12 8.96 -3.90
CA PHE A 138 11.40 7.87 -4.56
C PHE A 138 12.35 6.78 -5.07
N ASP A 139 13.39 7.17 -5.80
CA ASP A 139 14.37 6.24 -6.37
C ASP A 139 15.05 5.41 -5.28
N ALA A 140 15.56 6.05 -4.23
CA ALA A 140 16.20 5.37 -3.10
C ALA A 140 15.27 4.37 -2.40
N ALA A 141 14.02 4.78 -2.12
CA ALA A 141 13.06 3.93 -1.42
C ALA A 141 12.55 2.77 -2.28
N ALA A 142 12.16 3.04 -3.53
CA ALA A 142 11.57 2.06 -4.43
C ALA A 142 12.60 1.03 -4.91
N SER A 143 13.79 1.47 -5.33
CA SER A 143 14.88 0.56 -5.73
C SER A 143 15.30 -0.34 -4.58
N SER A 144 15.53 0.23 -3.38
CA SER A 144 15.90 -0.54 -2.20
C SER A 144 14.83 -1.56 -1.82
N LEU A 145 13.54 -1.21 -1.89
CA LEU A 145 12.45 -2.15 -1.61
C LEU A 145 12.46 -3.33 -2.58
N ILE A 146 12.52 -3.06 -3.89
CA ILE A 146 12.49 -4.08 -4.93
C ILE A 146 13.70 -5.01 -4.80
N GLU A 147 14.90 -4.44 -4.62
CA GLU A 147 16.12 -5.23 -4.41
C GLU A 147 16.10 -6.06 -3.13
N ASP A 148 15.66 -5.48 -2.01
CA ASP A 148 15.62 -6.15 -0.71
C ASP A 148 14.61 -7.30 -0.73
N LEU A 149 13.42 -7.10 -1.31
CA LEU A 149 12.46 -8.17 -1.53
C LEU A 149 12.99 -9.26 -2.49
N GLY A 150 13.73 -8.86 -3.52
CA GLY A 150 14.40 -9.79 -4.45
C GLY A 150 15.45 -10.65 -3.75
N ARG A 151 16.38 -10.03 -3.01
CA ARG A 151 17.44 -10.72 -2.23
C ARG A 151 16.87 -11.67 -1.18
N ARG A 152 15.68 -11.36 -0.64
CA ARG A 152 14.98 -12.19 0.35
C ARG A 152 14.09 -13.26 -0.25
N GLY A 153 13.98 -13.36 -1.58
CA GLY A 153 13.05 -14.29 -2.25
C GLY A 153 11.57 -13.98 -1.99
N MET A 154 11.24 -12.76 -1.57
CA MET A 154 9.87 -12.34 -1.25
C MET A 154 9.12 -11.79 -2.45
N LEU A 155 9.83 -11.38 -3.50
CA LEU A 155 9.24 -10.74 -4.68
C LEU A 155 8.31 -11.68 -5.47
N GLU A 156 8.53 -12.99 -5.42
CA GLU A 156 7.64 -13.98 -6.06
C GLU A 156 6.24 -14.03 -5.43
N ARG A 157 6.12 -13.67 -4.15
CA ARG A 157 4.89 -13.75 -3.34
C ARG A 157 4.37 -12.39 -2.87
N THR A 158 4.97 -11.30 -3.35
CA THR A 158 4.65 -9.93 -2.95
C THR A 158 4.51 -9.07 -4.19
N ILE A 159 3.40 -8.36 -4.31
CA ILE A 159 3.19 -7.39 -5.38
C ILE A 159 3.55 -6.01 -4.82
N VAL A 160 4.50 -5.33 -5.46
CA VAL A 160 4.80 -3.92 -5.23
C VAL A 160 4.11 -3.12 -6.33
N GLY A 161 3.09 -2.36 -5.95
CA GLY A 161 2.36 -1.45 -6.85
C GLY A 161 2.75 -0.01 -6.60
N ILE A 162 3.20 0.68 -7.64
CA ILE A 162 3.53 2.10 -7.61
C ILE A 162 2.67 2.78 -8.67
N PHE A 163 1.66 3.53 -8.21
CA PHE A 163 0.74 4.24 -9.06
C PHE A 163 0.15 5.45 -8.35
N GLY A 164 -0.29 6.42 -9.15
CA GLY A 164 -1.07 7.57 -8.72
C GLY A 164 -2.50 7.50 -9.24
N ASP A 165 -3.25 8.56 -8.95
CA ASP A 165 -4.64 8.77 -9.36
C ASP A 165 -4.77 9.33 -10.79
N PHE A 166 -3.88 10.24 -11.19
CA PHE A 166 -3.86 10.82 -12.54
C PHE A 166 -2.48 11.28 -12.98
N GLY A 167 -2.34 11.55 -14.28
CA GLY A 167 -1.13 12.09 -14.89
C GLY A 167 -1.02 13.61 -14.82
N ARG A 168 -0.03 14.13 -15.53
CA ARG A 168 0.27 15.57 -15.57
C ARG A 168 0.28 16.08 -17.00
N THR A 169 -0.18 17.32 -17.20
CA THR A 169 -0.29 17.89 -18.54
C THR A 169 1.04 17.76 -19.30
N PRO A 170 1.02 17.36 -20.59
CA PRO A 170 2.19 17.45 -21.48
C PRO A 170 2.78 18.86 -21.52
N LYS A 171 1.88 19.84 -21.56
CA LYS A 171 2.21 21.27 -21.61
C LYS A 171 2.61 21.77 -20.22
N VAL A 172 3.75 22.44 -20.16
CA VAL A 172 4.21 23.15 -18.96
C VAL A 172 3.44 24.46 -18.83
N ASN A 173 2.94 24.75 -17.62
CA ASN A 173 2.19 25.97 -17.33
C ASN A 173 3.13 27.17 -17.08
N ALA A 174 2.57 28.38 -16.96
CA ALA A 174 3.35 29.62 -16.79
C ALA A 174 4.23 29.67 -15.53
N LYS A 175 4.00 28.78 -14.56
CA LYS A 175 4.74 28.69 -13.29
C LYS A 175 5.79 27.57 -13.29
N ALA A 176 6.18 27.09 -14.47
CA ALA A 176 7.04 25.93 -14.67
C ALA A 176 6.50 24.65 -13.98
N GLY A 177 5.18 24.55 -13.83
CA GLY A 177 4.47 23.40 -13.31
C GLY A 177 3.76 22.57 -14.39
N ARG A 178 3.04 21.54 -13.96
CA ARG A 178 2.11 20.77 -14.80
C ARG A 178 0.79 20.56 -14.08
N ASP A 179 -0.31 20.71 -14.80
CA ASP A 179 -1.66 20.65 -14.24
C ASP A 179 -2.23 19.23 -14.28
N HIS A 180 -3.43 19.03 -13.73
CA HIS A 180 -4.08 17.72 -13.68
C HIS A 180 -4.40 17.19 -15.07
N TRP A 181 -4.09 15.92 -15.33
CA TRP A 181 -4.31 15.30 -16.62
C TRP A 181 -4.60 13.81 -16.50
N ASN A 182 -5.88 13.45 -16.49
CA ASN A 182 -6.33 12.07 -16.27
C ASN A 182 -6.34 11.20 -17.54
N PHE A 183 -5.98 11.74 -18.70
CA PHE A 183 -6.05 11.00 -19.96
C PHE A 183 -4.90 10.01 -20.16
N CYS A 184 -3.71 10.26 -19.60
CA CYS A 184 -2.55 9.41 -19.79
C CYS A 184 -1.61 9.48 -18.58
N TYR A 185 -1.25 8.33 -18.03
CA TYR A 185 -0.27 8.19 -16.96
C TYR A 185 0.30 6.77 -16.92
N SER A 186 1.37 6.59 -16.14
CA SER A 186 2.07 5.32 -16.03
C SER A 186 2.01 4.79 -14.60
N LEU A 187 2.14 3.48 -14.49
CA LEU A 187 2.24 2.74 -13.23
C LEU A 187 3.34 1.70 -13.35
N MET A 188 3.84 1.25 -12.20
CA MET A 188 4.84 0.18 -12.12
C MET A 188 4.31 -0.91 -11.19
N MET A 189 4.29 -2.15 -11.70
CA MET A 189 3.92 -3.35 -10.95
C MET A 189 5.11 -4.29 -10.94
N VAL A 190 5.51 -4.76 -9.76
CA VAL A 190 6.69 -5.61 -9.60
C VAL A 190 6.36 -6.79 -8.68
N GLY A 191 6.79 -7.99 -9.07
CA GLY A 191 6.60 -9.20 -8.27
C GLY A 191 5.20 -9.81 -8.36
N GLY A 192 4.95 -10.86 -7.56
CA GLY A 192 3.66 -11.54 -7.44
C GLY A 192 3.03 -11.99 -8.76
N GLY A 193 3.86 -12.42 -9.72
CA GLY A 193 3.44 -12.93 -11.03
C GLY A 193 3.50 -11.92 -12.17
N PHE A 194 3.72 -10.63 -11.91
CA PHE A 194 3.93 -9.65 -12.99
C PHE A 194 5.24 -9.92 -13.74
N ARG A 195 5.19 -9.80 -15.07
CA ARG A 195 6.33 -10.06 -15.96
C ARG A 195 7.45 -9.04 -15.76
N SER A 196 8.64 -9.53 -15.44
CA SER A 196 9.83 -8.68 -15.28
C SER A 196 10.26 -8.07 -16.62
N GLY A 197 10.67 -6.80 -16.60
CA GLY A 197 11.18 -6.07 -17.77
C GLY A 197 10.14 -5.70 -18.83
N LEU A 198 8.85 -5.96 -18.59
CA LEU A 198 7.79 -5.62 -19.54
C LEU A 198 7.49 -4.12 -19.51
N ILE A 199 7.53 -3.50 -20.70
CA ILE A 199 6.96 -2.18 -20.96
C ILE A 199 5.71 -2.41 -21.80
N TYR A 200 4.54 -2.04 -21.28
CA TYR A 200 3.25 -2.26 -21.92
C TYR A 200 2.53 -0.94 -22.16
N GLY A 201 1.91 -0.81 -23.33
CA GLY A 201 1.25 0.42 -23.77
C GLY A 201 2.24 1.49 -24.21
N ARG A 202 1.72 2.49 -24.91
CA ARG A 202 2.50 3.64 -25.38
C ARG A 202 1.62 4.88 -25.44
N SER A 203 2.14 6.03 -25.02
CA SER A 203 1.49 7.32 -25.21
C SER A 203 1.71 7.87 -26.63
N ASP A 204 1.01 8.94 -26.98
CA ASP A 204 1.38 9.80 -28.10
C ASP A 204 2.78 10.45 -27.85
N PRO A 205 3.40 11.08 -28.87
CA PRO A 205 4.74 11.66 -28.74
C PRO A 205 4.88 12.77 -27.69
N ILE A 206 3.77 13.36 -27.23
CA ILE A 206 3.79 14.41 -26.21
C ILE A 206 3.42 13.87 -24.81
N GLY A 207 2.99 12.62 -24.70
CA GLY A 207 2.52 12.03 -23.44
C GLY A 207 1.10 12.45 -23.06
N GLY A 208 0.29 12.91 -24.03
CA GLY A 208 -1.06 13.44 -23.79
C GLY A 208 -2.13 12.37 -23.70
N PHE A 209 -2.12 11.42 -24.62
CA PHE A 209 -3.10 10.35 -24.70
C PHE A 209 -2.42 8.99 -24.95
N PRO A 210 -3.04 7.87 -24.56
CA PRO A 210 -2.62 6.56 -25.00
C PRO A 210 -2.71 6.45 -26.53
N ALA A 211 -1.68 5.91 -27.17
CA ALA A 211 -1.59 5.71 -28.62
C ALA A 211 -1.55 4.24 -29.03
N ALA A 212 -1.10 3.33 -28.15
CA ALA A 212 -1.15 1.89 -28.38
C ALA A 212 -1.40 1.14 -27.07
N ASP A 213 -2.16 0.06 -27.17
CA ASP A 213 -2.50 -0.86 -26.08
C ASP A 213 -2.93 -0.16 -24.79
N PRO A 214 -3.95 0.73 -24.84
CA PRO A 214 -4.43 1.43 -23.65
C PRO A 214 -5.03 0.45 -22.66
N LEU A 215 -4.76 0.67 -21.38
CA LEU A 215 -5.46 0.02 -20.27
C LEU A 215 -6.27 1.05 -19.51
N VAL A 216 -7.39 0.62 -18.95
CA VAL A 216 -8.14 1.40 -17.96
C VAL A 216 -7.77 0.95 -16.54
N PRO A 217 -8.00 1.76 -15.49
CA PRO A 217 -7.66 1.38 -14.12
C PRO A 217 -8.25 0.04 -13.68
N GLY A 218 -9.46 -0.25 -14.16
CA GLY A 218 -10.16 -1.50 -13.93
C GLY A 218 -9.44 -2.75 -14.42
N ASP A 219 -8.68 -2.65 -15.53
CA ASP A 219 -7.92 -3.78 -16.07
C ASP A 219 -6.79 -4.18 -15.11
N ILE A 220 -6.12 -3.18 -14.55
CA ILE A 220 -5.02 -3.36 -13.59
C ILE A 220 -5.55 -3.90 -12.27
N ILE A 221 -6.66 -3.35 -11.77
CA ILE A 221 -7.29 -3.83 -10.52
C ILE A 221 -7.78 -5.28 -10.70
N SER A 222 -8.41 -5.61 -11.82
CA SER A 222 -8.85 -6.98 -12.13
C SER A 222 -7.69 -7.96 -12.21
N THR A 223 -6.58 -7.54 -12.83
CA THR A 223 -5.35 -8.34 -12.89
C THR A 223 -4.76 -8.56 -11.50
N LEU A 224 -4.65 -7.49 -10.69
CA LEU A 224 -4.17 -7.55 -9.31
C LEU A 224 -5.03 -8.49 -8.45
N PHE A 225 -6.35 -8.40 -8.56
CA PHE A 225 -7.28 -9.27 -7.84
C PHE A 225 -7.12 -10.73 -8.25
N GLY A 226 -6.93 -11.00 -9.55
CA GLY A 226 -6.57 -12.33 -10.03
C GLY A 226 -5.33 -12.90 -9.33
N CYS A 227 -4.24 -12.12 -9.24
CA CYS A 227 -3.03 -12.52 -8.51
C CYS A 227 -3.26 -12.77 -7.01
N LEU A 228 -4.22 -12.06 -6.41
CA LEU A 228 -4.59 -12.21 -4.99
C LEU A 228 -5.63 -13.32 -4.74
N GLY A 229 -6.11 -14.01 -5.80
CA GLY A 229 -7.16 -15.01 -5.70
C GLY A 229 -8.56 -14.43 -5.42
N ILE A 230 -8.77 -13.16 -5.75
CA ILE A 230 -10.04 -12.44 -5.59
C ILE A 230 -10.74 -12.40 -6.95
N ALA A 231 -12.02 -12.81 -6.98
CA ALA A 231 -12.83 -12.71 -8.18
C ALA A 231 -13.17 -11.24 -8.49
N HIS A 232 -12.61 -10.69 -9.56
CA HIS A 232 -12.83 -9.28 -9.96
C HIS A 232 -14.29 -8.97 -10.32
N ASN A 233 -15.01 -9.97 -10.84
CA ASN A 233 -16.43 -9.91 -11.17
C ASN A 233 -17.35 -10.22 -9.96
N GLY A 234 -16.79 -10.34 -8.75
CA GLY A 234 -17.57 -10.53 -7.54
C GLY A 234 -18.49 -9.34 -7.26
N GLU A 235 -19.58 -9.61 -6.56
CA GLU A 235 -20.56 -8.60 -6.15
C GLU A 235 -20.62 -8.52 -4.62
N ILE A 236 -20.69 -7.29 -4.11
CA ILE A 236 -20.99 -7.00 -2.71
C ILE A 236 -22.37 -6.33 -2.66
N HIS A 237 -23.16 -6.71 -1.68
CA HIS A 237 -24.50 -6.16 -1.48
C HIS A 237 -24.48 -5.18 -0.32
N ASP A 238 -25.15 -4.04 -0.49
CA ASP A 238 -25.32 -3.10 0.62
C ASP A 238 -26.46 -3.54 1.57
N ARG A 239 -26.80 -2.69 2.54
CA ARG A 239 -27.87 -2.96 3.51
C ARG A 239 -29.28 -3.02 2.89
N LEU A 240 -29.44 -2.52 1.66
CA LEU A 240 -30.69 -2.56 0.90
C LEU A 240 -30.66 -3.65 -0.17
N ASP A 241 -29.69 -4.56 -0.09
CA ASP A 241 -29.47 -5.65 -1.05
C ASP A 241 -29.16 -5.19 -2.48
N ARG A 242 -28.66 -3.96 -2.64
CA ARG A 242 -28.25 -3.45 -3.96
C ARG A 242 -26.90 -4.06 -4.34
N PRO A 243 -26.77 -4.69 -5.53
CA PRO A 243 -25.51 -5.31 -5.95
C PRO A 243 -24.52 -4.24 -6.43
N TYR A 244 -23.28 -4.35 -5.97
CA TYR A 244 -22.14 -3.56 -6.42
C TYR A 244 -21.02 -4.50 -6.84
N ARG A 245 -20.60 -4.41 -8.10
CA ARG A 245 -19.39 -5.12 -8.54
C ARG A 245 -18.17 -4.56 -7.83
N ILE A 246 -17.28 -5.45 -7.37
CA ILE A 246 -16.03 -5.04 -6.73
C ILE A 246 -15.14 -4.29 -7.74
N VAL A 247 -15.15 -4.70 -9.01
CA VAL A 247 -14.59 -3.93 -10.12
C VAL A 247 -15.72 -3.56 -11.11
N PRO A 248 -16.11 -2.28 -11.21
CA PRO A 248 -17.24 -1.88 -12.06
C PRO A 248 -17.03 -2.13 -13.56
N ALA A 249 -15.79 -1.97 -14.05
CA ALA A 249 -15.41 -2.15 -15.44
C ALA A 249 -13.93 -2.53 -15.54
N GLY A 250 -13.54 -3.25 -16.60
CA GLY A 250 -12.17 -3.70 -16.87
C GLY A 250 -11.99 -5.21 -16.67
N ASP A 251 -11.05 -5.78 -17.41
CA ASP A 251 -10.82 -7.22 -17.48
C ASP A 251 -9.38 -7.57 -17.06
N PRO A 252 -9.13 -8.76 -16.50
CA PRO A 252 -7.77 -9.22 -16.25
C PRO A 252 -6.94 -9.20 -17.54
N GLN A 253 -5.65 -8.86 -17.41
CA GLN A 253 -4.69 -8.72 -18.52
C GLN A 253 -3.59 -9.78 -18.38
N PRO A 254 -3.80 -11.02 -18.86
CA PRO A 254 -2.83 -12.11 -18.73
C PRO A 254 -1.47 -11.80 -19.34
N GLN A 255 -1.43 -10.94 -20.37
CA GLN A 255 -0.20 -10.52 -21.03
C GLN A 255 0.75 -9.72 -20.10
N LEU A 256 0.25 -9.18 -18.99
CA LEU A 256 1.06 -8.52 -17.97
C LEU A 256 1.76 -9.50 -17.02
N LEU A 257 1.35 -10.77 -17.04
CA LEU A 257 1.82 -11.81 -16.14
C LEU A 257 2.82 -12.76 -16.84
N MET A 258 3.51 -13.55 -16.02
CA MET A 258 4.41 -14.64 -16.44
C MET A 258 3.66 -15.91 -16.83
#